data_AF-A0A7W8PCT4-F1
#
_entry.id   AF-A0A7W8PCT4-F1
#
_cell.length_a   1.000
_cell.length_b   1.000
_cell.length_c   1.000
_cell.angle_alpha   90.00
_cell.angle_beta   90.00
_cell.angle_gamma   90.00
#
_symmetry.space_group_name_H-M   'P 1'
#
loop_
_entity.id
_entity.type
_entity.pdbx_description
1 polymer ?
#
loop_
_entity_poly.entity_id
_entity_poly.type
_entity_poly.pdbx_seq_one_letter_code
_entity_poly.pdbx_strand_id
1 'polypeptide(L)'
;MKQHVLRVVPAQRPATSNWVPPAQRDTAWWIFYRLFRCRLRRILTIPLEEMQDVGTPTSFDPDVDRQMQNERVERMLSIAQMAQYWSDGISIGLVDPKDAKEIYERLSNHLYAWKDKLDNEVAPRTAPLEDLAKLDAFANVVYALARYQLPRDYLDSRFERQARNLFAITGESLLRSPRPVRPGFTTINRTDEETDPRAQRLSLADAFVRGRPSPDWALRWK
;
A
#
# COMPACT_ATOMS: atom_id res chain seq x y z
N MET A 1 3.25 -34.43 0.89
CA MET A 1 3.97 -33.17 0.54
C MET A 1 3.47 -32.08 1.48
N LYS A 2 4.29 -31.65 2.45
CA LYS A 2 3.91 -30.59 3.40
C LYS A 2 4.15 -29.25 2.71
N GLN A 3 3.09 -28.53 2.36
CA GLN A 3 3.20 -27.16 1.86
C GLN A 3 3.72 -26.28 3.00
N HIS A 4 5.00 -25.90 2.92
CA HIS A 4 5.56 -24.86 3.76
C HIS A 4 4.99 -23.52 3.29
N VAL A 5 3.86 -23.11 3.88
CA VAL A 5 3.41 -21.71 3.77
C VAL A 5 4.49 -20.88 4.47
N LEU A 6 5.20 -20.04 3.71
CA LEU A 6 6.09 -19.03 4.28
C LEU A 6 5.23 -18.10 5.12
N ARG A 7 5.26 -18.29 6.45
CA ARG A 7 4.46 -17.52 7.39
C ARG A 7 5.24 -16.31 7.85
N VAL A 8 4.58 -15.17 7.77
CA VAL A 8 5.18 -13.88 7.99
C VAL A 8 5.37 -13.67 9.47
N VAL A 9 6.56 -13.22 9.84
CA VAL A 9 6.85 -12.72 11.19
C VAL A 9 5.88 -11.56 11.42
N PRO A 10 5.03 -11.60 12.47
CA PRO A 10 4.09 -10.52 12.75
C PRO A 10 4.88 -9.22 12.79
N ALA A 11 4.47 -8.26 11.96
CA ALA A 11 5.19 -7.00 11.80
C ALA A 11 5.39 -6.38 13.19
N GLN A 12 6.64 -6.37 13.66
CA GLN A 12 6.98 -5.91 15.00
C GLN A 12 6.38 -4.52 15.20
N ARG A 13 5.68 -4.31 16.32
CA ARG A 13 5.21 -2.97 16.67
C ARG A 13 6.43 -2.05 16.67
N PRO A 14 6.39 -0.89 16.01
CA PRO A 14 7.48 0.08 16.13
C PRO A 14 7.67 0.36 17.62
N ALA A 15 8.90 0.18 18.10
CA ALA A 15 9.23 0.39 19.51
C ALA A 15 8.79 1.81 19.94
N THR A 16 8.29 1.87 21.16
CA THR A 16 7.56 2.99 21.77
C THR A 16 8.27 4.34 21.70
N SER A 17 7.50 5.34 21.24
CA SER A 17 7.55 6.78 21.55
C SER A 17 8.87 7.54 21.40
N ASN A 18 9.34 7.72 20.16
CA ASN A 18 9.89 9.03 19.82
C ASN A 18 8.70 9.94 19.50
N TRP A 19 8.13 10.56 20.55
CA TRP A 19 7.19 11.66 20.33
C TRP A 19 7.96 12.76 19.60
N VAL A 20 7.63 12.98 18.33
CA VAL A 20 8.20 14.07 17.52
C VAL A 20 7.19 15.21 17.50
N PRO A 21 7.60 16.46 17.81
CA PRO A 21 6.75 17.63 17.70
C PRO A 21 6.12 17.73 16.30
N PRO A 22 4.86 18.18 16.16
CA PRO A 22 4.18 18.22 14.86
C PRO A 22 4.96 18.94 13.75
N ALA A 23 5.71 20.00 14.10
CA ALA A 23 6.53 20.77 13.16
C ALA A 23 7.74 20.00 12.58
N GLN A 24 8.19 18.95 13.26
CA GLN A 24 9.38 18.17 12.89
C GLN A 24 9.03 16.79 12.28
N ARG A 25 7.74 16.51 12.03
CA ARG A 25 7.29 15.23 11.49
C ARG A 25 7.49 15.16 9.98
N ASP A 26 8.34 14.24 9.53
CA ASP A 26 8.44 13.87 8.12
C ASP A 26 7.20 13.07 7.67
N THR A 27 6.97 13.03 6.36
CA THR A 27 6.00 12.16 5.67
C THR A 27 6.10 10.70 6.12
N ALA A 28 7.32 10.20 6.37
CA ALA A 28 7.58 8.85 6.87
C ALA A 28 6.87 8.57 8.20
N TRP A 29 6.78 9.58 9.07
CA TRP A 29 6.21 9.40 10.41
C TRP A 29 4.76 8.91 10.36
N TRP A 30 3.99 9.41 9.38
CA TRP A 30 2.60 9.03 9.17
C TRP A 30 2.43 7.60 8.67
N ILE A 31 3.45 7.00 8.06
CA ILE A 31 3.37 5.63 7.54
C ILE A 31 3.70 4.61 8.62
N PHE A 32 4.76 4.88 9.39
CA PHE A 32 5.27 3.92 10.36
C PHE A 32 4.58 4.01 11.72
N TYR A 33 4.17 5.21 12.15
CA TYR A 33 3.70 5.42 13.53
C TYR A 33 2.21 5.74 13.66
N ARG A 34 1.57 6.31 12.64
CA ARG A 34 0.11 6.56 12.70
C ARG A 34 -0.62 5.23 12.62
N LEU A 35 -1.51 5.00 13.59
CA LEU A 35 -2.31 3.79 13.69
C LEU A 35 -3.72 4.03 13.17
N PHE A 36 -4.25 3.04 12.46
CA PHE A 36 -5.59 2.98 11.91
C PHE A 36 -6.32 1.74 12.42
N ARG A 37 -7.63 1.85 12.59
CA ARG A 37 -8.45 0.74 13.10
C ARG A 37 -8.84 -0.20 11.96
N CYS A 38 -8.29 -1.41 12.00
CA CYS A 38 -8.44 -2.42 10.96
C CYS A 38 -9.04 -3.70 11.52
N ARG A 39 -9.77 -4.44 10.69
CA ARG A 39 -10.28 -5.78 10.96
C ARG A 39 -9.42 -6.82 10.26
N LEU A 40 -8.93 -7.77 11.03
CA LEU A 40 -8.12 -8.91 10.59
C LEU A 40 -8.69 -10.20 11.19
N ARG A 41 -8.37 -11.35 10.60
CA ARG A 41 -8.69 -12.64 11.23
C ARG A 41 -7.85 -12.82 12.50
N ARG A 42 -8.47 -13.32 13.57
CA ARG A 42 -7.84 -13.52 14.87
C ARG A 42 -6.50 -14.26 14.78
N ILE A 43 -6.49 -15.38 14.05
CA ILE A 43 -5.32 -16.25 13.90
C ILE A 43 -4.09 -15.54 13.31
N LEU A 44 -4.29 -14.47 12.54
CA LEU A 44 -3.20 -13.71 11.93
C LEU A 44 -2.62 -12.65 12.86
N THR A 45 -3.29 -12.37 13.98
CA THR A 45 -2.83 -11.37 14.97
C THR A 45 -1.94 -11.97 16.05
N ILE A 46 -1.89 -13.29 16.16
CA ILE A 46 -1.13 -14.01 17.17
C ILE A 46 0.28 -14.26 16.62
N PRO A 47 1.35 -13.89 17.34
CA PRO A 47 2.70 -14.19 16.91
C PRO A 47 2.96 -15.69 16.88
N LEU A 48 3.86 -16.12 15.99
CA LEU A 48 4.13 -17.53 15.78
C LEU A 48 4.64 -18.22 17.06
N GLU A 49 5.49 -17.54 17.82
CA GLU A 49 6.06 -18.03 19.08
C GLU A 49 4.95 -18.35 20.09
N GLU A 50 4.04 -17.40 20.32
CA GLU A 50 2.88 -17.61 21.20
C GLU A 50 1.97 -18.73 20.68
N MET A 51 1.80 -18.83 19.36
CA MET A 51 1.01 -19.90 18.77
C MET A 51 1.67 -21.28 18.86
N GLN A 52 3.01 -21.35 18.95
CA GLN A 52 3.75 -22.60 19.17
C GLN A 52 3.72 -23.03 20.64
N ASP A 53 3.84 -22.06 21.56
CA ASP A 53 3.91 -22.33 23.00
C ASP A 53 2.53 -22.64 23.59
N VAL A 54 1.51 -21.85 23.22
CA VAL A 54 0.16 -21.90 23.82
C VAL A 54 -0.85 -22.61 22.91
N GLY A 55 -0.63 -22.59 21.60
CA GLY A 55 -1.59 -23.12 20.63
C GLY A 55 -2.83 -22.23 20.45
N THR A 56 -3.93 -22.81 19.99
CA THR A 56 -5.23 -22.14 19.89
C THR A 56 -6.25 -22.93 20.73
N PRO A 57 -6.98 -22.30 21.66
CA PRO A 57 -8.01 -22.99 22.42
C PRO A 57 -9.08 -23.53 21.47
N THR A 58 -9.47 -24.78 21.67
CA THR A 58 -10.40 -25.54 20.82
C THR A 58 -11.57 -25.98 21.70
N SER A 59 -12.81 -25.79 21.24
CA SER A 59 -14.03 -26.17 21.98
C SER A 59 -14.47 -27.61 21.74
N PHE A 60 -13.75 -28.36 20.89
CA PHE A 60 -14.06 -29.72 20.42
C PHE A 60 -15.31 -29.84 19.54
N ASP A 61 -15.92 -28.71 19.21
CA ASP A 61 -17.00 -28.59 18.24
C ASP A 61 -16.43 -27.96 16.96
N PRO A 62 -16.39 -28.69 15.83
CA PRO A 62 -15.76 -28.22 14.61
C PRO A 62 -16.42 -26.97 14.02
N ASP A 63 -17.71 -26.74 14.26
CA ASP A 63 -18.41 -25.56 13.74
C ASP A 63 -18.05 -24.31 14.54
N VAL A 64 -17.99 -24.43 15.87
CA VAL A 64 -17.56 -23.35 16.75
C VAL A 64 -16.09 -23.01 16.53
N ASP A 65 -15.23 -24.02 16.39
CA ASP A 65 -13.80 -23.82 16.14
C ASP A 65 -13.57 -23.11 14.79
N ARG A 66 -14.32 -23.48 13.75
CA ARG A 66 -14.26 -22.79 12.45
C ARG A 66 -14.73 -21.35 12.57
N GLN A 67 -15.74 -21.07 13.37
CA GLN A 67 -16.22 -19.71 13.60
C GLN A 67 -15.17 -18.88 14.37
N MET A 68 -14.56 -19.45 15.41
CA MET A 68 -13.50 -18.80 16.20
C MET A 68 -12.25 -18.53 15.36
N GLN A 69 -11.85 -19.45 14.48
CA GLN A 69 -10.71 -19.25 13.58
C GLN A 69 -10.95 -18.14 12.55
N ASN A 70 -12.19 -17.99 12.08
CA ASN A 70 -12.58 -16.97 11.11
C ASN A 70 -13.06 -15.66 11.76
N GLU A 71 -13.06 -15.58 13.08
CA GLU A 71 -13.41 -14.38 13.83
C GLU A 71 -12.55 -13.20 13.35
N ARG A 72 -13.21 -12.10 13.00
CA ARG A 72 -12.54 -10.86 12.63
C ARG A 72 -12.40 -9.98 13.88
N VAL A 73 -11.16 -9.75 14.28
CA VAL A 73 -10.80 -8.93 15.44
C VAL A 73 -10.34 -7.56 14.98
N GLU A 74 -10.71 -6.53 15.73
CA GLU A 74 -10.25 -5.16 15.50
C GLU A 74 -8.86 -4.95 16.12
N ARG A 75 -7.93 -4.44 15.32
CA ARG A 75 -6.56 -4.11 15.73
C ARG A 75 -6.16 -2.75 15.17
N MET A 76 -5.31 -2.05 15.93
CA MET A 76 -4.67 -0.82 15.49
C MET A 76 -3.39 -1.16 14.74
N LEU A 77 -3.33 -0.81 13.44
CA LEU A 77 -2.21 -1.11 12.55
C LEU A 77 -1.65 0.17 11.93
N SER A 78 -0.34 0.21 11.69
CA SER A 78 0.25 1.27 10.87
C SER A 78 0.14 0.96 9.37
N ILE A 79 0.29 1.97 8.52
CA ILE A 79 0.21 1.81 7.06
C ILE A 79 1.30 0.83 6.58
N ALA A 80 2.50 0.89 7.16
CA ALA A 80 3.57 -0.04 6.85
C ALA A 80 3.17 -1.50 7.15
N GLN A 81 2.55 -1.76 8.31
CA GLN A 81 2.06 -3.09 8.67
C GLN A 81 0.95 -3.56 7.74
N MET A 82 0.06 -2.65 7.33
CA MET A 82 -0.99 -2.95 6.38
C MET A 82 -0.44 -3.33 5.00
N ALA A 83 0.58 -2.61 4.51
CA ALA A 83 1.23 -2.92 3.25
C ALA A 83 1.93 -4.29 3.31
N GLN A 84 2.57 -4.62 4.43
CA GLN A 84 3.20 -5.93 4.64
C GLN A 84 2.15 -7.05 4.58
N TYR A 85 1.12 -6.98 5.41
CA TYR A 85 0.04 -7.97 5.42
C TYR A 85 -0.62 -8.12 4.03
N TRP A 86 -0.80 -7.02 3.31
CA TRP A 86 -1.31 -7.08 1.95
C TRP A 86 -0.36 -7.81 0.99
N SER A 87 0.95 -7.53 1.06
CA SER A 87 1.96 -8.22 0.25
C SER A 87 2.02 -9.72 0.55
N ASP A 88 1.69 -10.11 1.77
CA ASP A 88 1.59 -11.51 2.21
C ASP A 88 0.29 -12.20 1.77
N GLY A 89 -0.58 -11.49 1.06
CA GLY A 89 -1.88 -12.00 0.60
C GLY A 89 -2.97 -11.98 1.68
N ILE A 90 -2.75 -11.30 2.81
CA ILE A 90 -3.73 -11.19 3.88
C ILE A 90 -4.73 -10.07 3.55
N SER A 91 -6.01 -10.41 3.57
CA SER A 91 -7.10 -9.45 3.39
C SER A 91 -7.29 -8.60 4.66
N ILE A 92 -7.25 -7.29 4.51
CA ILE A 92 -7.45 -6.32 5.61
C ILE A 92 -8.74 -5.55 5.35
N GLY A 93 -9.59 -5.44 6.38
CA GLY A 93 -10.76 -4.56 6.33
C GLY A 93 -10.49 -3.27 7.07
N LEU A 94 -10.81 -2.13 6.49
CA LEU A 94 -10.87 -0.85 7.23
C LEU A 94 -12.21 -0.76 7.96
N VAL A 95 -12.19 -0.33 9.23
CA VAL A 95 -13.44 -0.12 10.00
C VAL A 95 -14.10 1.18 9.58
N ASP A 96 -13.31 2.26 9.55
CA ASP A 96 -13.79 3.58 9.20
C ASP A 96 -13.48 3.85 7.72
N PRO A 97 -14.49 4.13 6.88
CA PRO A 97 -14.26 4.37 5.46
C PRO A 97 -13.37 5.60 5.26
N LYS A 98 -13.59 6.66 6.04
CA LYS A 98 -12.86 7.95 5.95
C LYS A 98 -11.35 7.79 6.03
N ASP A 99 -10.88 6.78 6.77
CA ASP A 99 -9.46 6.48 6.93
C ASP A 99 -8.83 6.05 5.60
N ALA A 100 -9.59 5.43 4.67
CA ALA A 100 -9.08 5.04 3.36
C ALA A 100 -8.57 6.25 2.56
N LYS A 101 -9.29 7.39 2.63
CA LYS A 101 -8.85 8.63 2.00
C LYS A 101 -7.57 9.15 2.65
N GLU A 102 -7.53 9.21 3.99
CA GLU A 102 -6.36 9.70 4.70
C GLU A 102 -5.12 8.84 4.39
N ILE A 103 -5.25 7.51 4.47
CA ILE A 103 -4.18 6.56 4.16
C ILE A 103 -3.63 6.80 2.75
N TYR A 104 -4.51 6.94 1.75
CA TYR A 104 -4.10 7.19 0.36
C TYR A 104 -3.32 8.51 0.21
N GLU A 105 -3.77 9.57 0.86
CA GLU A 105 -3.11 10.87 0.81
C GLU A 105 -1.73 10.84 1.47
N ARG A 106 -1.61 10.20 2.64
CA ARG A 106 -0.32 10.06 3.34
C ARG A 106 0.67 9.21 2.54
N LEU A 107 0.21 8.09 1.97
CA LEU A 107 1.02 7.24 1.08
C LEU A 107 1.53 8.02 -0.13
N SER A 108 0.63 8.71 -0.83
CA SER A 108 0.99 9.47 -2.02
C SER A 108 2.02 10.55 -1.69
N ASN A 109 1.80 11.34 -0.63
CA ASN A 109 2.74 12.38 -0.22
C ASN A 109 4.12 11.82 0.13
N HIS A 110 4.20 10.64 0.74
CA HIS A 110 5.48 10.01 1.06
C HIS A 110 6.21 9.51 -0.19
N LEU A 111 5.51 8.86 -1.12
CA LEU A 111 6.09 8.41 -2.38
C LEU A 111 6.60 9.60 -3.22
N TYR A 112 5.90 10.73 -3.20
CA TYR A 112 6.39 11.97 -3.82
C TYR A 112 7.63 12.52 -3.13
N ALA A 113 7.64 12.60 -1.79
CA ALA A 113 8.82 13.06 -1.07
C ALA A 113 10.05 12.19 -1.37
N TRP A 114 9.87 10.88 -1.56
CA TRP A 114 10.96 9.99 -1.99
C TRP A 114 11.36 10.20 -3.45
N LYS A 115 10.40 10.41 -4.36
CA LYS A 115 10.70 10.75 -5.74
C LYS A 115 11.52 12.04 -5.82
N ASP A 116 11.08 13.09 -5.13
CA ASP A 116 11.78 14.38 -5.10
C ASP A 116 13.19 14.24 -4.52
N LYS A 117 13.38 13.38 -3.50
CA LYS A 117 14.71 13.05 -2.97
C LYS A 117 15.59 12.34 -4.01
N LEU A 118 15.05 11.35 -4.72
CA LEU A 118 15.78 10.62 -5.76
C LEU A 118 16.17 11.49 -6.96
N ASP A 119 15.30 12.42 -7.35
CA ASP A 119 15.53 13.31 -8.50
C ASP A 119 16.57 14.42 -8.16
N ASN A 120 16.62 14.89 -6.91
CA ASN A 120 17.47 16.02 -6.51
C ASN A 120 18.78 15.62 -5.81
N GLU A 121 18.89 14.41 -5.24
CA GLU A 121 20.11 13.97 -4.55
C GLU A 121 21.14 13.39 -5.53
N VAL A 122 22.31 14.04 -5.62
CA VAL A 122 23.45 13.63 -6.49
C VAL A 122 24.02 12.25 -6.13
N ALA A 123 23.77 11.76 -4.91
CA ALA A 123 24.13 10.42 -4.46
C ALA A 123 23.07 9.91 -3.47
N PRO A 124 22.04 9.17 -3.93
CA PRO A 124 21.00 8.69 -3.05
C PRO A 124 21.59 7.72 -2.03
N ARG A 125 21.56 8.09 -0.75
CA ARG A 125 21.90 7.19 0.36
C ARG A 125 20.85 6.09 0.40
N THR A 126 21.21 4.90 -0.09
CA THR A 126 20.50 3.61 0.04
C THR A 126 18.97 3.76 0.20
N ALA A 127 18.28 4.11 -0.88
CA ALA A 127 16.82 4.17 -0.87
C ALA A 127 16.23 2.74 -0.73
N PRO A 128 15.23 2.51 0.13
CA PRO A 128 14.57 1.22 0.29
C PRO A 128 13.60 0.98 -0.87
N LEU A 129 14.13 0.72 -2.07
CA LEU A 129 13.35 0.60 -3.31
C LEU A 129 12.29 -0.50 -3.26
N GLU A 130 12.58 -1.62 -2.60
CA GLU A 130 11.63 -2.73 -2.46
C GLU A 130 10.39 -2.32 -1.64
N ASP A 131 10.59 -1.63 -0.53
CA ASP A 131 9.50 -1.16 0.32
C ASP A 131 8.70 -0.05 -0.37
N LEU A 132 9.37 0.84 -1.12
CA LEU A 132 8.69 1.86 -1.93
C LEU A 132 7.81 1.23 -3.02
N ALA A 133 8.29 0.17 -3.68
CA ALA A 133 7.51 -0.57 -4.66
C ALA A 133 6.29 -1.26 -4.02
N LYS A 134 6.45 -1.88 -2.83
CA LYS A 134 5.34 -2.47 -2.06
C LYS A 134 4.32 -1.40 -1.67
N LEU A 135 4.76 -0.24 -1.22
CA LEU A 135 3.89 0.88 -0.84
C LEU A 135 3.14 1.47 -2.05
N ASP A 136 3.77 1.56 -3.23
CA ASP A 136 3.11 2.01 -4.46
C ASP A 136 2.03 1.01 -4.92
N ALA A 137 2.34 -0.29 -4.89
CA ALA A 137 1.37 -1.34 -5.21
C ALA A 137 0.18 -1.34 -4.23
N PHE A 138 0.46 -1.18 -2.94
CA PHE A 138 -0.57 -1.05 -1.91
C PHE A 138 -1.42 0.21 -2.12
N ALA A 139 -0.81 1.35 -2.50
CA ALA A 139 -1.53 2.59 -2.76
C ALA A 139 -2.56 2.46 -3.90
N ASN A 140 -2.29 1.64 -4.93
CA ASN A 140 -3.25 1.35 -5.99
C ASN A 140 -4.50 0.63 -5.46
N VAL A 141 -4.32 -0.30 -4.51
CA VAL A 141 -5.43 -1.02 -3.88
C VAL A 141 -6.24 -0.10 -2.97
N VAL A 142 -5.56 0.72 -2.16
CA VAL A 142 -6.24 1.70 -1.30
C VAL A 142 -7.00 2.73 -2.13
N TYR A 143 -6.45 3.16 -3.27
CA TYR A 143 -7.12 4.08 -4.19
C TYR A 143 -8.47 3.56 -4.68
N ALA A 144 -8.55 2.26 -5.02
CA ALA A 144 -9.80 1.63 -5.45
C ALA A 144 -10.90 1.71 -4.38
N LEU A 145 -10.53 1.68 -3.09
CA LEU A 145 -11.45 1.84 -1.96
C LEU A 145 -11.76 3.31 -1.67
N ALA A 146 -10.76 4.18 -1.78
CA ALA A 146 -10.88 5.59 -1.48
C ALA A 146 -11.66 6.38 -2.54
N ARG A 147 -11.70 5.91 -3.80
CA ARG A 147 -12.35 6.60 -4.94
C ARG A 147 -13.81 6.98 -4.67
N TYR A 148 -14.52 6.19 -3.87
CA TYR A 148 -15.93 6.44 -3.53
C TYR A 148 -16.13 7.57 -2.51
N GLN A 149 -15.05 7.98 -1.84
CA GLN A 149 -15.07 8.99 -0.78
C GLN A 149 -14.35 10.28 -1.19
N LEU A 150 -13.55 10.22 -2.26
CA LEU A 150 -12.90 11.37 -2.84
C LEU A 150 -13.93 12.13 -3.68
N PRO A 151 -14.19 13.43 -3.42
CA PRO A 151 -14.99 14.23 -4.33
C PRO A 151 -14.29 14.29 -5.69
N ARG A 152 -15.06 14.22 -6.79
CA ARG A 152 -14.53 14.13 -8.15
C ARG A 152 -13.51 15.24 -8.46
N ASP A 153 -13.81 16.46 -8.03
CA ASP A 153 -12.95 17.64 -8.24
C ASP A 153 -11.58 17.55 -7.56
N TYR A 154 -11.47 16.77 -6.46
CA TYR A 154 -10.21 16.59 -5.74
C TYR A 154 -9.30 15.56 -6.42
N LEU A 155 -9.87 14.56 -7.10
CA LEU A 155 -9.12 13.62 -7.91
C LEU A 155 -8.48 14.36 -9.08
N ASP A 156 -9.28 15.12 -9.82
CA ASP A 156 -8.82 15.80 -11.03
C ASP A 156 -7.70 16.80 -10.71
N SER A 157 -7.83 17.64 -9.68
CA SER A 157 -6.79 18.62 -9.33
C SER A 157 -5.46 18.04 -8.84
N ARG A 158 -5.49 16.91 -8.09
CA ARG A 158 -4.26 16.20 -7.66
C ARG A 158 -3.64 15.41 -8.81
N PHE A 159 -4.47 14.74 -9.63
CA PHE A 159 -4.02 14.06 -10.84
C PHE A 159 -3.49 15.05 -11.87
N GLU A 160 -4.05 16.25 -11.99
CA GLU A 160 -3.57 17.30 -12.89
C GLU A 160 -2.22 17.86 -12.43
N ARG A 161 -2.02 18.06 -11.12
CA ARG A 161 -0.69 18.38 -10.58
C ARG A 161 0.30 17.24 -10.82
N GLN A 162 -0.13 15.99 -10.62
CA GLN A 162 0.66 14.78 -10.86
C GLN A 162 1.02 14.60 -12.34
N ALA A 163 0.08 14.85 -13.25
CA ALA A 163 0.24 14.82 -14.69
C ALA A 163 1.17 15.94 -15.14
N ARG A 164 0.96 17.19 -14.67
CA ARG A 164 1.84 18.32 -15.01
C ARG A 164 3.29 18.07 -14.61
N ASN A 165 3.55 17.46 -13.46
CA ASN A 165 4.92 17.15 -13.03
C ASN A 165 5.55 15.98 -13.81
N LEU A 166 4.75 15.08 -14.41
CA LEU A 166 5.23 14.00 -15.28
C LEU A 166 5.41 14.47 -16.74
N PHE A 167 4.50 15.33 -17.23
CA PHE A 167 4.54 15.91 -18.57
C PHE A 167 5.52 17.09 -18.68
N ALA A 168 5.93 17.72 -17.58
CA ALA A 168 7.03 18.70 -17.59
C ALA A 168 8.40 18.06 -17.93
N ILE A 169 8.53 16.73 -17.76
CA ILE A 169 9.77 15.98 -18.06
C ILE A 169 9.73 15.38 -19.48
N THR A 170 8.55 15.28 -20.09
CA THR A 170 8.37 14.75 -21.45
C THR A 170 7.74 15.84 -22.32
N GLY A 171 8.57 16.59 -23.03
CA GLY A 171 8.19 17.75 -23.84
C GLY A 171 7.30 17.47 -25.07
N GLU A 172 6.43 16.47 -25.05
CA GLU A 172 5.53 16.15 -26.15
C GLU A 172 4.20 15.59 -25.65
N SER A 173 3.15 16.43 -25.59
CA SER A 173 1.77 16.10 -26.00
C SER A 173 0.80 17.19 -25.54
N LEU A 174 0.61 18.21 -26.38
CA LEU A 174 -0.29 19.35 -26.14
C LEU A 174 -1.67 19.22 -26.82
N LEU A 175 -2.04 18.08 -27.41
CA LEU A 175 -3.24 17.99 -28.27
C LEU A 175 -4.05 16.70 -28.13
N ARG A 176 -4.65 16.43 -26.96
CA ARG A 176 -5.77 15.48 -26.90
C ARG A 176 -6.76 15.78 -25.78
N SER A 177 -7.89 16.38 -26.14
CA SER A 177 -9.01 16.64 -25.23
C SER A 177 -9.79 15.34 -24.92
N PRO A 178 -10.18 15.06 -23.66
CA PRO A 178 -10.94 13.87 -23.31
C PRO A 178 -12.46 14.07 -23.52
N ARG A 179 -13.16 13.03 -23.99
CA ARG A 179 -14.64 13.00 -24.12
C ARG A 179 -15.29 12.48 -22.82
N PRO A 180 -16.46 13.01 -22.40
CA PRO A 180 -17.15 12.56 -21.18
C PRO A 180 -17.95 11.26 -21.40
N VAL A 181 -17.91 10.34 -20.42
CA VAL A 181 -18.67 9.07 -20.42
C VAL A 181 -19.44 8.90 -19.10
N ARG A 182 -20.68 8.39 -19.20
CA ARG A 182 -21.66 8.18 -18.12
C ARG A 182 -21.27 7.04 -17.15
N PRO A 183 -21.62 7.12 -15.85
CA PRO A 183 -21.22 6.11 -14.86
C PRO A 183 -22.17 4.90 -14.80
N GLY A 184 -21.59 3.70 -14.76
CA GLY A 184 -22.23 2.44 -14.34
C GLY A 184 -21.52 1.86 -13.11
N PHE A 185 -22.24 1.08 -12.31
CA PHE A 185 -21.85 0.58 -10.98
C PHE A 185 -21.41 -0.89 -11.03
N THR A 186 -20.32 -1.27 -10.33
CA THR A 186 -19.98 -2.69 -10.08
C THR A 186 -19.12 -2.91 -8.81
N THR A 187 -19.37 -4.07 -8.21
CA THR A 187 -18.91 -4.65 -6.93
C THR A 187 -17.58 -5.43 -7.07
N ILE A 188 -16.92 -5.70 -5.94
CA ILE A 188 -15.56 -6.26 -5.86
C ILE A 188 -15.61 -7.78 -5.64
N ASN A 189 -15.17 -8.56 -6.63
CA ASN A 189 -14.62 -9.91 -6.42
C ASN A 189 -13.47 -10.14 -7.40
N ARG A 190 -12.50 -10.94 -6.95
CA ARG A 190 -11.32 -11.37 -7.70
C ARG A 190 -11.73 -12.52 -8.62
N THR A 191 -12.40 -12.19 -9.71
CA THR A 191 -12.48 -13.05 -10.90
C THR A 191 -11.79 -12.32 -12.02
N ASP A 192 -11.13 -13.09 -12.89
CA ASP A 192 -10.40 -12.64 -14.07
C ASP A 192 -11.37 -11.99 -15.08
N GLU A 193 -11.85 -10.80 -14.76
CA GLU A 193 -12.80 -10.04 -15.57
C GLU A 193 -12.25 -8.62 -15.78
N GLU A 194 -11.97 -8.35 -17.05
CA GLU A 194 -11.90 -7.04 -17.71
C GLU A 194 -11.48 -5.88 -16.79
N THR A 195 -10.17 -5.70 -16.68
CA THR A 195 -9.57 -4.62 -15.90
C THR A 195 -10.00 -3.28 -16.52
N ASP A 196 -10.98 -2.63 -15.92
CA ASP A 196 -11.39 -1.27 -16.29
C ASP A 196 -10.14 -0.37 -16.28
N PRO A 197 -9.65 0.14 -17.44
CA PRO A 197 -8.37 0.82 -17.55
C PRO A 197 -8.32 2.12 -16.73
N ARG A 198 -9.45 2.55 -16.17
CA ARG A 198 -9.61 3.72 -15.29
C ARG A 198 -9.32 3.43 -13.81
N ALA A 199 -9.21 2.16 -13.41
CA ALA A 199 -8.91 1.79 -12.03
C ALA A 199 -7.41 1.87 -11.69
N GLN A 200 -6.56 2.06 -12.69
CA GLN A 200 -5.12 2.05 -12.53
C GLN A 200 -4.61 3.48 -12.34
N ARG A 201 -4.14 3.79 -11.12
CA ARG A 201 -3.29 4.95 -10.89
C ARG A 201 -2.00 4.77 -11.69
N LEU A 202 -1.43 5.87 -12.18
CA LEU A 202 -0.06 5.90 -12.71
C LEU A 202 0.89 5.47 -11.60
N SER A 203 1.39 4.23 -11.70
CA SER A 203 2.35 3.65 -10.76
C SER A 203 3.64 4.47 -10.78
N LEU A 204 4.13 4.84 -9.59
CA LEU A 204 5.43 5.49 -9.45
C LEU A 204 6.56 4.47 -9.39
N ALA A 205 6.26 3.17 -9.33
CA ALA A 205 7.24 2.10 -9.32
C ALA A 205 8.20 2.15 -10.53
N ASP A 206 7.69 2.49 -11.72
CA ASP A 206 8.55 2.62 -12.92
C ASP A 206 9.57 3.76 -12.77
N ALA A 207 9.18 4.88 -12.13
CA ALA A 207 10.12 5.96 -11.81
C ALA A 207 11.24 5.50 -10.85
N PHE A 208 10.93 4.60 -9.92
CA PHE A 208 11.92 4.04 -8.99
C PHE A 208 12.82 2.98 -9.65
N VAL A 209 12.34 2.25 -10.66
CA VAL A 209 13.13 1.25 -11.41
C VAL A 209 14.12 1.92 -12.37
N ARG A 210 13.74 3.04 -12.99
CA ARG A 210 14.59 3.82 -13.92
C ARG A 210 15.86 4.41 -13.28
N GLY A 211 15.90 4.54 -11.95
CA GLY A 211 17.10 4.94 -11.20
C GLY A 211 18.16 3.84 -11.08
N ARG A 212 17.94 2.62 -11.60
CA ARG A 212 19.02 1.63 -11.70
C ARG A 212 20.02 2.09 -12.76
N PRO A 213 21.32 2.21 -12.45
CA PRO A 213 22.31 2.13 -13.51
C PRO A 213 22.12 0.77 -14.19
N SER A 214 21.78 0.77 -15.48
CA SER A 214 21.80 -0.46 -16.28
C SER A 214 23.17 -1.13 -16.06
N PRO A 215 23.25 -2.44 -15.78
CA PRO A 215 24.50 -3.18 -15.89
C PRO A 215 24.84 -3.36 -17.38
N ASP A 216 25.03 -2.25 -18.11
CA ASP A 216 25.42 -2.21 -19.52
C ASP A 216 26.86 -2.70 -19.75
N TRP A 217 27.57 -3.10 -18.70
CA TRP A 217 28.87 -3.76 -18.80
C TRP A 217 28.77 -5.29 -18.95
N ALA A 218 27.61 -5.92 -18.73
CA ALA A 218 27.46 -7.39 -18.71
C ALA A 218 27.24 -8.04 -20.10
N LEU A 219 27.27 -7.28 -21.19
CA LEU A 219 27.04 -7.77 -22.57
C LEU A 219 28.25 -7.60 -23.52
N ARG A 220 29.45 -7.37 -22.97
CA ARG A 220 30.67 -7.18 -23.76
C ARG A 220 31.76 -8.21 -23.48
N TRP A 221 31.45 -9.50 -23.60
CA TRP A 221 32.46 -10.54 -23.84
C TRP A 221 31.87 -11.64 -24.76
N LYS A 222 32.23 -11.54 -26.05
CA LYS A 222 32.39 -12.66 -26.97
C LYS A 222 33.88 -12.89 -27.13
#